data_AF-A0A0L0SG76-F1
#
_entry.id   AF-A0A0L0SG76-F1
#
_cell.length_a   1.000
_cell.length_b   1.000
_cell.length_c   1.000
_cell.angle_alpha   90.00
_cell.angle_beta   90.00
_cell.angle_gamma   90.00
#
_symmetry.space_group_name_H-M   'P 1'
#
loop_
_entity.id
_entity.type
_entity.pdbx_description
1 polymer ?
#
loop_
_entity_poly.entity_id
_entity_poly.type
_entity_poly.pdbx_seq_one_letter_code
_entity_poly.pdbx_strand_id
1 'polypeptide(L)'
;MWIAAYTSLLVWQVLLLALYLFAGTRSRSDEIAAITAAGGQVNPKESVWADKCRRAVRAARTNFILVLSAVVVTALGFGPTAATVTLTWVAFALGALWLVAEFVTDSHWLRLVMSVLHFPLIAVVWGLAFRSRIS
;
A
#
# COMPACT_ATOMS: atom_id res chain seq x y z
N MET A 1 4.58 -14.34 9.58
CA MET A 1 5.34 -13.13 9.22
C MET A 1 5.67 -13.10 7.73
N TRP A 2 6.51 -14.01 7.22
CA TRP A 2 6.82 -14.09 5.78
C TRP A 2 5.58 -14.24 4.87
N ILE A 3 4.58 -14.99 5.32
CA ILE A 3 3.29 -15.10 4.61
C ILE A 3 2.64 -13.72 4.42
N ALA A 4 2.64 -12.85 5.44
CA ALA A 4 2.06 -11.51 5.35
C ALA A 4 2.85 -10.60 4.39
N ALA A 5 4.18 -10.72 4.36
CA ALA A 5 5.01 -10.01 3.39
C ALA A 5 4.77 -10.53 1.96
N TYR A 6 4.65 -11.84 1.78
CA TYR A 6 4.35 -12.46 0.48
C TYR A 6 2.95 -12.09 -0.04
N THR A 7 1.92 -12.13 0.82
CA THR A 7 0.57 -11.75 0.42
C THR A 7 0.48 -10.26 0.08
N SER A 8 1.14 -9.38 0.84
CA SER A 8 1.18 -7.94 0.52
C SER A 8 1.95 -7.65 -0.77
N LEU A 9 3.01 -8.41 -1.08
CA LEU A 9 3.68 -8.37 -2.39
C LEU A 9 2.69 -8.72 -3.51
N LEU A 10 2.00 -9.86 -3.41
CA LEU A 10 1.04 -10.29 -4.43
C LEU A 10 -0.06 -9.26 -4.65
N VAL A 11 -0.62 -8.71 -3.57
CA VAL A 11 -1.65 -7.66 -3.65
C VAL A 11 -1.12 -6.43 -4.38
N TRP A 12 0.10 -5.98 -4.05
CA TRP A 12 0.72 -4.86 -4.75
C TRP A 12 0.91 -5.15 -6.25
N GLN A 13 1.44 -6.33 -6.61
CA GLN A 13 1.70 -6.68 -8.01
C GLN A 13 0.42 -6.86 -8.82
N VAL A 14 -0.63 -7.46 -8.24
CA VAL A 14 -1.94 -7.58 -8.90
C VAL A 14 -2.54 -6.21 -9.17
N LEU A 15 -2.46 -5.27 -8.21
CA LEU A 15 -2.95 -3.91 -8.40
C LEU A 15 -2.11 -3.13 -9.41
N LEU A 16 -0.80 -3.36 -9.45
CA LEU A 16 0.09 -2.75 -10.44
C LEU A 16 -0.27 -3.23 -11.85
N LEU A 17 -0.51 -4.53 -12.02
CA LEU A 17 -0.96 -5.11 -13.29
C LEU A 17 -2.32 -4.56 -13.70
N ALA A 18 -3.28 -4.49 -12.77
CA ALA A 18 -4.58 -3.86 -13.02
C ALA A 18 -4.41 -2.41 -13.49
N LEU A 19 -3.55 -1.63 -12.83
CA LEU A 19 -3.25 -0.28 -13.25
C LEU A 19 -2.68 -0.23 -14.67
N TYR A 20 -1.76 -1.11 -15.05
CA TYR A 20 -1.22 -1.15 -16.42
C TYR A 20 -2.27 -1.57 -17.46
N LEU A 21 -3.19 -2.48 -17.11
CA LEU A 21 -4.28 -2.85 -18.00
C LEU A 21 -5.24 -1.68 -18.24
N PHE A 22 -5.55 -0.89 -17.20
CA PHE A 22 -6.45 0.26 -17.29
C PHE A 22 -5.77 1.55 -17.76
N ALA A 23 -4.44 1.69 -17.59
CA ALA A 23 -3.68 2.86 -18.02
C ALA A 23 -2.96 2.67 -19.36
N GLY A 24 -2.71 1.43 -19.80
CA GLY A 24 -2.07 1.11 -21.08
C GLY A 24 -2.92 1.51 -22.29
N THR A 25 -4.25 1.57 -22.14
CA THR A 25 -5.18 2.14 -23.13
C THR A 25 -5.03 3.67 -23.26
N ARG A 26 -4.43 4.32 -22.26
CA ARG A 26 -4.31 5.78 -22.15
C ARG A 26 -3.11 6.34 -22.89
N SER A 27 -1.95 5.66 -22.91
CA SER A 27 -0.70 6.26 -23.42
C SER A 27 -0.77 6.68 -24.89
N ARG A 28 -1.54 5.99 -25.73
CA ARG A 28 -1.67 6.34 -27.14
C ARG A 28 -2.88 7.24 -27.41
N SER A 29 -3.95 7.07 -26.64
CA SER A 29 -5.19 7.80 -26.84
C SER A 29 -5.17 9.19 -26.19
N ASP A 30 -4.49 9.38 -25.05
CA ASP A 30 -4.38 10.67 -24.36
C ASP A 30 -3.35 11.59 -25.00
N GLU A 31 -2.28 11.06 -25.60
CA GLU A 31 -1.33 11.88 -26.35
C GLU A 31 -1.99 12.42 -27.62
N ILE A 32 -2.73 11.56 -28.34
CA ILE A 32 -3.52 11.96 -29.51
C ILE A 32 -4.69 12.88 -29.09
N ALA A 33 -5.40 12.59 -28.00
CA ALA A 33 -6.48 13.43 -27.52
C ALA A 33 -5.99 14.76 -26.94
N ALA A 34 -4.84 14.83 -26.25
CA ALA A 34 -4.28 16.10 -25.78
C ALA A 34 -3.80 16.99 -26.93
N ILE A 35 -3.30 16.38 -28.02
CA ILE A 35 -2.97 17.10 -29.27
C ILE A 35 -4.24 17.53 -30.02
N THR A 36 -5.35 16.79 -29.90
CA THR A 36 -6.62 17.07 -30.61
C THR A 36 -7.62 17.91 -29.79
N ALA A 37 -7.49 17.95 -28.46
CA ALA A 37 -8.45 18.52 -27.52
C ALA A 37 -8.08 19.92 -27.02
N ALA A 38 -7.86 20.84 -27.95
CA ALA A 38 -8.20 22.25 -27.73
C ALA A 38 -9.73 22.47 -27.55
N GLY A 39 -10.48 21.50 -27.02
CA GLY A 39 -11.94 21.54 -26.89
C GLY A 39 -12.67 20.21 -26.62
N GLY A 40 -11.98 19.07 -26.48
CA GLY A 40 -12.61 17.76 -26.31
C GLY A 40 -12.72 17.33 -24.84
N GLN A 41 -13.94 17.22 -24.31
CA GLN A 41 -14.22 16.72 -22.97
C GLN A 41 -13.65 15.31 -22.78
N VAL A 42 -12.63 15.19 -21.93
CA VAL A 42 -12.13 13.91 -21.42
C VAL A 42 -13.27 13.23 -20.64
N ASN A 43 -13.69 12.04 -21.07
CA ASN A 43 -14.81 11.31 -20.48
C ASN A 43 -14.56 11.06 -18.98
N PRO A 44 -15.32 11.68 -18.05
CA PRO A 44 -14.97 11.74 -16.63
C PRO A 44 -15.14 10.40 -15.90
N LYS A 45 -15.76 9.39 -16.51
CA LYS A 45 -15.99 8.08 -15.87
C LYS A 45 -14.77 7.14 -15.94
N GLU A 46 -13.96 7.21 -16.99
CA GLU A 46 -12.76 6.37 -17.12
C GLU A 46 -11.56 6.93 -16.35
N SER A 47 -11.49 8.25 -16.15
CA SER A 47 -10.44 8.89 -15.33
C SER A 47 -10.52 8.49 -13.86
N VAL A 48 -11.72 8.30 -13.32
CA VAL A 48 -11.94 7.97 -11.90
C VAL A 48 -11.37 6.60 -11.52
N TRP A 49 -11.50 5.58 -12.37
CA TRP A 49 -10.99 4.24 -12.09
C TRP A 49 -9.47 4.17 -12.15
N ALA A 50 -8.85 4.79 -13.15
CA ALA A 50 -7.40 4.87 -13.25
C ALA A 50 -6.78 5.59 -12.03
N ASP A 51 -7.43 6.67 -11.56
CA ASP A 51 -6.95 7.41 -10.39
C ASP A 51 -7.16 6.64 -9.09
N LYS A 52 -8.28 5.89 -8.93
CA LYS A 52 -8.48 4.95 -7.82
C LYS A 52 -7.43 3.85 -7.81
N CYS A 53 -7.15 3.23 -8.96
CA CYS A 53 -6.11 2.21 -9.08
C CYS A 53 -4.72 2.78 -8.75
N ARG A 54 -4.38 3.99 -9.20
CA ARG A 54 -3.11 4.65 -8.84
C ARG A 54 -2.97 4.86 -7.34
N ARG A 55 -4.05 5.30 -6.67
CA ARG A 55 -4.08 5.47 -5.21
C ARG A 55 -3.93 4.14 -4.49
N ALA A 56 -4.70 3.13 -4.87
CA ALA A 56 -4.65 1.80 -4.29
C ALA A 56 -3.27 1.15 -4.48
N VAL A 57 -2.63 1.26 -5.65
CA VAL A 57 -1.27 0.79 -5.90
C VAL A 57 -0.27 1.46 -4.95
N ARG A 58 -0.40 2.77 -4.73
CA ARG A 58 0.48 3.51 -3.81
C ARG A 58 0.30 3.02 -2.38
N ALA A 59 -0.93 2.85 -1.91
CA ALA A 59 -1.22 2.33 -0.58
C ALA A 59 -0.70 0.89 -0.41
N ALA A 60 -0.93 0.02 -1.40
CA ALA A 60 -0.45 -1.36 -1.41
C ALA A 60 1.08 -1.44 -1.34
N ARG A 61 1.78 -0.61 -2.13
CA ARG A 61 3.24 -0.51 -2.10
C ARG A 61 3.75 -0.08 -0.73
N THR A 62 3.16 0.97 -0.16
CA THR A 62 3.56 1.47 1.16
C THR A 62 3.34 0.39 2.22
N ASN A 63 2.18 -0.28 2.22
CA ASN A 63 1.91 -1.38 3.13
C ASN A 63 2.92 -2.52 2.98
N PHE A 64 3.21 -2.95 1.74
CA PHE A 64 4.21 -3.97 1.47
C PHE A 64 5.59 -3.58 2.02
N ILE A 65 6.08 -2.36 1.75
CA ILE A 65 7.37 -1.89 2.26
C ILE A 65 7.40 -1.91 3.79
N LEU A 66 6.34 -1.46 4.45
CA LEU A 66 6.25 -1.45 5.91
C LEU A 66 6.25 -2.87 6.49
N VAL A 67 5.40 -3.77 5.97
CA VAL A 67 5.34 -5.17 6.41
C VAL A 67 6.66 -5.88 6.13
N LEU A 68 7.25 -5.70 4.94
CA LEU A 68 8.55 -6.28 4.61
C LEU A 68 9.64 -5.77 5.55
N SER A 69 9.67 -4.46 5.82
CA SER A 69 10.65 -3.87 6.75
C SER A 69 10.53 -4.48 8.15
N ALA A 70 9.30 -4.65 8.65
CA ALA A 70 9.04 -5.29 9.93
C ALA A 70 9.53 -6.75 9.96
N VAL A 71 9.29 -7.50 8.89
CA VAL A 71 9.76 -8.89 8.77
C VAL A 71 11.29 -8.97 8.70
N VAL A 72 11.93 -8.13 7.89
CA VAL A 72 13.39 -8.10 7.73
C VAL A 72 14.07 -7.66 9.03
N VAL A 73 13.61 -6.58 9.66
CA VAL A 73 14.16 -6.10 10.94
C VAL A 73 14.01 -7.15 12.04
N THR A 74 12.86 -7.84 12.10
CA THR A 74 12.66 -8.95 13.05
C THR A 74 13.58 -10.13 12.77
N ALA A 75 13.83 -10.44 11.49
CA ALA A 75 14.73 -11.53 11.10
C ALA A 75 16.22 -11.21 11.37
N LEU A 76 16.62 -9.94 11.24
CA LEU A 76 17.98 -9.47 11.51
C LEU A 76 18.26 -9.18 13.00
N GLY A 77 17.21 -8.88 13.77
CA GLY A 77 17.29 -8.65 15.21
C GLY A 77 17.36 -9.96 16.01
N PHE A 78 16.67 -10.00 17.15
CA PHE A 78 16.65 -11.17 18.04
C PHE A 78 15.70 -12.30 17.60
N GLY A 79 15.20 -12.24 16.36
CA GLY A 79 14.29 -13.23 15.78
C GLY A 79 12.82 -13.00 16.14
N PRO A 80 11.92 -13.81 15.55
CA PRO A 80 10.47 -13.66 15.72
C PRO A 80 10.02 -14.04 17.13
N THR A 81 9.49 -13.06 17.85
CA THR A 81 8.75 -13.26 19.10
C THR A 81 7.24 -13.24 18.85
N ALA A 82 6.44 -13.85 19.74
CA ALA A 82 4.98 -13.80 19.63
C ALA A 82 4.45 -12.35 19.49
N ALA A 83 5.05 -11.39 20.19
CA ALA A 83 4.70 -9.97 20.08
C ALA A 83 4.97 -9.39 18.68
N THR A 84 6.18 -9.58 18.14
CA THR A 84 6.55 -9.09 16.79
C THR A 84 5.71 -9.73 15.68
N VAL A 85 5.39 -11.03 15.84
CA VAL A 85 4.53 -11.76 14.90
C VAL A 85 3.11 -11.19 14.89
N THR A 86 2.51 -11.01 16.06
CA THR A 86 1.14 -10.47 16.19
C THR A 86 1.06 -9.04 15.68
N LEU A 87 2.01 -8.17 16.03
CA LEU A 87 2.03 -6.79 15.56
C LEU A 87 2.22 -6.68 14.03
N THR A 88 2.99 -7.58 13.43
CA THR A 88 3.12 -7.65 11.97
C THR A 88 1.80 -8.02 11.29
N TRP A 89 1.02 -8.92 11.88
CA TRP A 89 -0.32 -9.25 11.38
C TRP A 89 -1.31 -8.10 11.57
N VAL A 90 -1.22 -7.36 12.67
CA VAL A 90 -2.01 -6.15 12.88
C VAL A 90 -1.66 -5.10 11.83
N ALA A 91 -0.37 -4.89 11.54
CA ALA A 91 0.08 -3.97 10.49
C ALA A 91 -0.45 -4.38 9.11
N PHE A 92 -0.37 -5.68 8.79
CA PHE A 92 -0.93 -6.21 7.56
C PHE A 92 -2.44 -5.97 7.45
N ALA A 93 -3.20 -6.26 8.51
CA ALA A 93 -4.65 -6.06 8.54
C ALA A 93 -5.05 -4.58 8.40
N LEU A 94 -4.31 -3.69 9.08
CA LEU A 94 -4.51 -2.25 9.00
C LEU A 94 -4.22 -1.74 7.57
N GLY A 95 -3.18 -2.26 6.93
CA GLY A 95 -2.85 -1.93 5.56
C GLY A 95 -3.86 -2.47 4.55
N ALA A 96 -4.43 -3.65 4.80
CA ALA A 96 -5.55 -4.18 4.00
C ALA A 96 -6.80 -3.29 4.14
N LEU A 97 -7.11 -2.83 5.36
CA LEU A 97 -8.21 -1.89 5.61
C LEU A 97 -7.98 -0.54 4.92
N TRP A 98 -6.74 -0.03 4.94
CA TRP A 98 -6.37 1.17 4.21
C TRP A 98 -6.54 0.99 2.70
N LEU A 99 -6.19 -0.18 2.16
CA LEU A 99 -6.35 -0.49 0.75
C LEU A 99 -7.83 -0.49 0.33
N VAL A 100 -8.71 -1.09 1.15
CA VAL A 100 -10.17 -1.03 0.94
C VAL A 100 -10.67 0.42 1.01
N ALA A 101 -10.18 1.19 1.99
CA ALA A 101 -10.54 2.59 2.17
C ALA A 101 -10.24 3.47 0.95
N GLU A 102 -9.13 3.24 0.23
CA GLU A 102 -8.78 3.98 -1.00
C GLU A 102 -9.74 3.70 -2.16
N PHE A 103 -10.46 2.56 -2.16
CA PHE A 103 -11.48 2.27 -3.16
C PHE A 103 -12.84 2.91 -2.83
N VAL A 104 -13.15 3.02 -1.53
CA VAL A 104 -14.46 3.48 -1.03
C VAL A 104 -14.49 5.00 -0.88
N THR A 105 -13.41 5.63 -0.41
CA THR A 105 -13.41 7.06 -0.05
C THR A 105 -12.16 7.78 -0.51
N ASP A 106 -12.32 9.01 -1.00
CA ASP A 106 -11.20 9.89 -1.37
C ASP A 106 -10.78 10.86 -0.26
N SER A 107 -11.15 10.55 1.00
CA SER A 107 -10.91 11.44 2.14
C SER A 107 -9.42 11.58 2.45
N HIS A 108 -8.93 12.82 2.52
CA HIS A 108 -7.58 13.13 2.98
C HIS A 108 -7.37 12.76 4.46
N TRP A 109 -8.39 13.00 5.29
CA TRP A 109 -8.34 12.73 6.73
C TRP A 109 -8.16 11.24 7.04
N LEU A 110 -8.81 10.37 6.27
CA LEU A 110 -8.66 8.93 6.44
C LEU A 110 -7.23 8.47 6.14
N ARG A 111 -6.60 9.04 5.11
CA ARG A 111 -5.19 8.77 4.77
C ARG A 111 -4.24 9.21 5.87
N LEU A 112 -4.51 10.37 6.46
CA LEU A 112 -3.73 10.89 7.58
C LEU A 112 -3.86 9.98 8.80
N VAL A 113 -5.09 9.62 9.20
CA VAL A 113 -5.34 8.71 10.33
C VAL A 113 -4.67 7.36 10.12
N MET A 114 -4.80 6.77 8.92
CA MET A 114 -4.17 5.48 8.62
C MET A 114 -2.64 5.56 8.66
N SER A 115 -2.05 6.68 8.21
CA SER A 115 -0.61 6.91 8.28
C SER A 115 -0.13 7.07 9.73
N VAL A 116 -0.88 7.83 10.54
CA VAL A 116 -0.60 8.05 11.97
C VAL A 116 -0.76 6.77 12.79
N LEU A 117 -1.60 5.82 12.36
CA LEU A 117 -1.70 4.50 13.01
C LEU A 117 -0.58 3.54 12.57
N HIS A 118 -0.21 3.54 11.28
CA HIS A 118 0.84 2.66 10.77
C HIS A 118 2.24 3.02 11.28
N PHE A 119 2.57 4.31 11.32
CA PHE A 119 3.89 4.78 11.72
C PHE A 119 4.33 4.28 13.12
N PRO A 120 3.58 4.54 14.21
CA PRO A 120 3.96 4.08 15.54
C PRO A 120 3.93 2.56 15.64
N LEU A 121 3.02 1.89 14.93
CA LEU A 121 2.93 0.43 14.94
C LEU A 121 4.23 -0.21 14.41
N ILE A 122 4.74 0.28 13.28
CA ILE A 122 6.00 -0.22 12.70
C ILE A 122 7.19 0.18 13.57
N ALA A 123 7.21 1.41 14.12
CA ALA A 123 8.25 1.84 15.05
C ALA A 123 8.32 0.94 16.30
N VAL A 124 7.17 0.52 16.85
CA VAL A 124 7.11 -0.43 17.97
C VAL A 124 7.64 -1.80 17.57
N VAL A 125 7.31 -2.30 16.37
CA VAL A 125 7.85 -3.58 15.88
C VAL A 125 9.38 -3.52 15.77
N TRP A 126 9.93 -2.43 15.24
CA TRP A 126 11.37 -2.23 15.16
C TRP A 126 12.00 -2.16 16.55
N GLY A 127 11.43 -1.38 17.46
CA GLY A 127 11.91 -1.28 18.84
C GLY A 127 11.90 -2.63 19.57
N LEU A 128 10.86 -3.44 19.35
CA LEU A 128 10.77 -4.79 19.92
C LEU A 128 11.76 -5.77 19.29
N ALA A 129 12.02 -5.66 17.98
CA ALA A 129 12.98 -6.52 17.29
C ALA A 129 14.43 -6.33 17.80
N PHE A 130 14.76 -5.13 18.29
CA PHE A 130 16.04 -4.81 18.91
C PHE A 130 16.02 -4.82 20.45
N ARG A 131 14.86 -5.07 21.07
CA ARG A 131 14.76 -5.19 22.53
C ARG A 131 15.42 -6.50 22.93
N SER A 132 16.69 -6.42 23.36
CA SER A 132 17.38 -7.53 23.99
C SER A 132 16.58 -8.01 25.21
N ARG A 133 16.64 -9.32 25.49
CA ARG A 133 16.28 -9.80 26.83
C ARG A 133 17.24 -9.12 27.79
N ILE A 134 16.79 -8.07 28.47
CA ILE A 134 17.39 -7.65 29.73
C ILE A 134 17.05 -8.79 30.68
N SER A 135 17.95 -9.77 30.75
CA SER A 135 18.02 -10.79 31.79
C SER A 135 18.66 -10.18 33.03
#